data_AF-A0A1G2XG98-F1
#
_entry.id   AF-A0A1G2XG98-F1
#
_cell.length_a   1.000
_cell.length_b   1.000
_cell.length_c   1.000
_cell.angle_alpha   90.00
_cell.angle_beta   90.00
_cell.angle_gamma   90.00
#
_symmetry.space_group_name_H-M   'P 1'
#
loop_
_entity.id
_entity.type
_entity.pdbx_description
1 polymer ?
#
loop_
_entity_poly.entity_id
_entity_poly.type
_entity_poly.pdbx_seq_one_letter_code
_entity_poly.pdbx_strand_id
1 'polypeptide(L)'
;MRRIKNKTAFSLVELLMAFAIIVIVFAAVVPQFRAIRNSWATTEAGAAIIQNGRVLAEHFSRNLSSAKKIIAVSGSGDTNGYITFQDNSGVTKRYMLSGGYVVFGSLGSEAQLAGTVSSFKIACYSLGDFATPITEANSIRLVKFETNFPNDNAMGSGKIFKSEVFIQTNVQDSNAVSFEPGVAMANYIDYGSNKGIFNSYNSSNGYYGGNNVSSNAVITVNAINGEVITLYSKAKLNGDAYIGPDGDVDTGIGVWSKAVITGTKGTLEQEIDMAAVAAPGGSPFDNPNQGTLERTSGGYTINTDRHYNHLYIWNSAYVLISGNITILLDGNLELSNSASLRIASGSSLKLYVRGNCNLGGDLNAHYDRHPSDLKIYMLGNNRQFNLYGNSDVYALLDNPNGPITNWNSRQFYGQMRGKSLEGNGGIHIDLDSRLFGSSGSSGGGEVLP
;
A
#
# COMPACT_ATOMS: atom_id res chain seq x y z
N MET A 1 30.96 93.69 -57.37
CA MET A 1 31.97 92.63 -57.65
C MET A 1 31.64 91.39 -56.84
N ARG A 2 31.19 90.30 -57.48
CA ARG A 2 30.76 89.06 -56.82
C ARG A 2 31.91 88.05 -56.91
N ARG A 3 32.54 87.72 -55.78
CA ARG A 3 33.72 86.84 -55.67
C ARG A 3 33.26 85.39 -55.85
N ILE A 4 33.51 84.82 -57.02
CA ILE A 4 33.25 83.40 -57.32
C ILE A 4 34.23 82.57 -56.47
N LYS A 5 33.71 81.86 -55.46
CA LYS A 5 34.49 80.89 -54.69
C LYS A 5 34.75 79.69 -55.60
N ASN A 6 36.02 79.48 -55.99
CA ASN A 6 36.45 78.26 -56.67
C ASN A 6 36.14 77.07 -55.76
N LYS A 7 35.15 76.26 -56.16
CA LYS A 7 34.92 74.96 -55.54
C LYS A 7 36.05 74.06 -56.02
N THR A 8 36.98 73.73 -55.13
CA THR A 8 38.00 72.71 -55.35
C THR A 8 37.28 71.37 -55.52
N ALA A 9 37.27 70.83 -56.73
CA ALA A 9 36.79 69.47 -56.99
C ALA A 9 37.84 68.47 -56.50
N PHE A 10 37.40 67.39 -55.86
CA PHE A 10 38.29 66.29 -55.47
C PHE A 10 38.92 65.66 -56.70
N SER A 11 40.20 65.30 -56.61
CA SER A 11 40.87 64.53 -57.66
C SER A 11 40.34 63.09 -57.68
N LEU A 12 40.33 62.47 -58.86
CA LEU A 12 39.94 61.06 -59.03
C LEU A 12 40.73 60.13 -58.09
N VAL A 13 42.00 60.45 -57.86
CA VAL A 13 42.91 59.70 -56.99
C VAL A 13 42.48 59.78 -55.52
N GLU A 14 42.09 60.96 -55.03
CA GLU A 14 41.57 61.12 -53.67
C GLU A 14 40.28 60.32 -53.46
N LEU A 15 39.40 60.30 -54.47
CA LEU A 15 38.15 59.53 -54.40
C LEU A 15 38.41 58.02 -54.38
N LEU A 16 39.39 57.54 -55.17
CA LEU A 16 39.83 56.14 -55.15
C LEU A 16 40.48 55.75 -53.82
N MET A 17 41.34 56.59 -53.25
CA MET A 17 41.93 56.33 -51.94
C MET A 17 40.88 56.32 -50.82
N ALA A 18 39.95 57.27 -50.82
CA ALA A 18 38.85 57.31 -49.86
C ALA A 18 37.98 56.05 -49.95
N PHE A 19 37.62 55.61 -51.16
CA PHE A 19 36.85 54.38 -51.37
C PHE A 19 37.60 53.14 -50.87
N ALA A 20 38.90 53.02 -51.18
CA ALA A 20 39.72 51.89 -50.73
C ALA A 20 39.79 51.82 -49.19
N ILE A 21 39.97 52.95 -48.52
CA ILE A 21 39.96 53.02 -47.05
C ILE A 21 38.59 52.60 -46.49
N ILE A 22 37.50 53.10 -47.07
CA ILE A 22 36.14 52.71 -46.67
C ILE A 22 35.96 51.20 -46.81
N VAL A 23 36.35 50.60 -47.95
CA VAL A 23 36.24 49.15 -48.17
C VAL A 23 37.05 48.36 -47.15
N ILE A 24 38.28 48.77 -46.82
CA ILE A 24 39.11 48.11 -45.80
C ILE A 24 38.45 48.20 -44.42
N VAL A 25 37.94 49.38 -44.05
CA VAL A 25 37.22 49.58 -42.78
C VAL A 25 35.97 48.72 -42.73
N PHE A 26 35.15 48.68 -43.79
CA PHE A 26 33.97 47.81 -43.84
C PHE A 26 34.33 46.32 -43.80
N ALA A 27 35.40 45.91 -44.47
CA ALA A 27 35.89 44.52 -44.42
C ALA A 27 36.29 44.11 -43.00
N ALA A 28 36.85 45.04 -42.20
CA ALA A 28 37.19 44.80 -40.79
C ALA A 28 35.97 44.85 -39.86
N VAL A 29 34.99 45.72 -40.12
CA VAL A 29 33.86 46.00 -39.22
C VAL A 29 32.66 45.06 -39.44
N VAL A 30 32.38 44.62 -40.67
CA VAL A 30 31.22 43.76 -40.96
C VAL A 30 31.27 42.42 -40.19
N PRO A 31 32.42 41.72 -40.07
CA PRO A 31 32.51 40.52 -39.24
C PRO A 31 32.21 40.79 -37.75
N GLN A 32 32.61 41.96 -37.22
CA GLN A 32 32.32 42.36 -35.83
C GLN A 32 30.80 42.49 -35.60
N PHE A 33 30.06 43.08 -36.54
CA PHE A 33 28.60 43.15 -36.43
C PHE A 33 27.93 41.77 -36.49
N ARG A 34 28.46 40.82 -37.28
CA ARG A 34 27.98 39.43 -37.28
C ARG A 34 28.24 38.76 -35.94
N ALA A 35 29.43 38.95 -35.37
CA ALA A 35 29.77 38.43 -34.05
C ALA A 35 28.86 39.01 -32.95
N ILE A 36 28.59 40.32 -32.98
CA ILE A 36 27.67 40.99 -32.04
C ILE A 36 26.24 40.44 -32.19
N ARG A 37 25.73 40.28 -33.41
CA ARG A 37 24.40 39.69 -33.66
C ARG A 37 24.31 38.25 -33.15
N ASN A 38 25.31 37.42 -33.43
CA ASN A 38 25.36 36.05 -32.94
C ASN A 38 25.43 35.99 -31.41
N SER A 39 26.23 36.88 -30.80
CA SER A 39 26.32 37.00 -29.33
C SER A 39 24.98 37.42 -28.73
N TRP A 40 24.29 38.37 -29.36
CA TRP A 40 23.00 38.85 -28.88
C TRP A 40 21.92 37.76 -29.00
N ALA A 41 21.82 37.09 -30.15
CA ALA A 41 20.91 35.96 -30.35
C ALA A 41 21.18 34.80 -29.38
N THR A 42 22.45 34.50 -29.11
CA THR A 42 22.84 33.47 -28.13
C THR A 42 22.41 33.87 -26.71
N THR A 43 22.56 35.16 -26.35
CA THR A 43 22.16 35.68 -25.04
C THR A 43 20.65 35.69 -24.87
N GLU A 44 19.91 36.10 -25.90
CA GLU A 44 18.45 36.10 -25.93
C GLU A 44 17.88 34.69 -25.78
N ALA A 45 18.38 33.72 -26.56
CA ALA A 45 17.98 32.31 -26.44
C ALA A 45 18.34 31.75 -25.05
N GLY A 46 19.51 32.08 -24.52
CA GLY A 46 19.91 31.70 -23.17
C GLY A 46 18.98 32.25 -22.08
N ALA A 47 18.52 33.49 -22.23
CA ALA A 47 17.56 34.11 -21.31
C ALA A 47 16.19 33.44 -21.38
N ALA A 48 15.68 33.13 -22.57
CA ALA A 48 14.42 32.41 -22.76
C ALA A 48 14.46 31.01 -22.13
N ILE A 49 15.56 30.27 -22.31
CA ILE A 49 15.77 28.95 -21.68
C ILE A 49 15.73 29.06 -20.15
N ILE A 50 16.39 30.06 -19.55
CA ILE A 50 16.38 30.26 -18.10
C ILE A 50 14.98 30.61 -17.59
N GLN A 51 14.26 31.46 -18.31
CA GLN A 51 12.90 31.83 -17.95
C GLN A 51 11.97 30.62 -17.98
N ASN A 52 12.03 29.80 -19.04
CA ASN A 52 11.25 28.57 -19.13
C ASN A 52 11.58 27.57 -18.01
N GLY A 53 12.87 27.38 -17.71
CA GLY A 53 13.29 26.54 -16.60
C GLY A 53 12.76 27.02 -15.24
N ARG A 54 12.75 28.34 -15.01
CA ARG A 54 12.20 28.95 -13.79
C ARG A 54 10.68 28.78 -13.69
N VAL A 55 9.96 29.08 -14.78
CA VAL A 55 8.48 28.91 -14.83
C VAL A 55 8.12 27.46 -14.54
N LEU A 56 8.83 26.52 -15.17
CA LEU A 56 8.62 25.09 -14.95
C LEU A 56 8.84 24.71 -13.48
N ALA A 57 9.96 25.12 -12.89
CA ALA A 57 10.30 24.79 -11.50
C ALA A 57 9.30 25.33 -10.49
N GLU A 58 8.90 26.60 -10.63
CA GLU A 58 7.90 27.22 -9.76
C GLU A 58 6.53 26.56 -9.91
N HIS A 59 6.12 26.27 -11.15
CA HIS A 59 4.84 25.65 -11.43
C HIS A 59 4.76 24.21 -10.87
N PHE A 60 5.85 23.43 -11.01
CA PHE A 60 5.98 22.10 -10.41
C PHE A 60 5.86 22.15 -8.90
N SER A 61 6.66 23.00 -8.25
CA SER A 61 6.66 23.16 -6.80
C SER A 61 5.26 23.46 -6.29
N ARG A 62 4.59 24.48 -6.86
CA ARG A 62 3.27 24.92 -6.42
C ARG A 62 2.19 23.84 -6.52
N ASN A 63 2.11 23.13 -7.65
CA ASN A 63 1.02 22.18 -7.89
C ASN A 63 1.26 20.82 -7.25
N LEU A 64 2.51 20.34 -7.20
CA LEU A 64 2.81 19.04 -6.58
C LEU A 64 2.85 19.13 -5.06
N SER A 65 3.30 20.25 -4.48
CA SER A 65 3.25 20.42 -3.02
C SER A 65 1.81 20.48 -2.51
N SER A 66 0.87 20.91 -3.35
CA SER A 66 -0.57 20.95 -3.05
C SER A 66 -1.35 19.80 -3.68
N ALA A 67 -0.69 18.75 -4.15
CA ALA A 67 -1.41 17.58 -4.61
C ALA A 67 -2.12 16.90 -3.42
N LYS A 68 -3.17 16.12 -3.67
CA LYS A 68 -3.81 15.26 -2.68
C LYS A 68 -3.23 13.84 -2.72
N LYS A 69 -3.06 13.30 -3.93
CA LYS A 69 -2.47 11.98 -4.16
C LYS A 69 -1.76 11.89 -5.51
N ILE A 70 -0.67 11.14 -5.57
CA ILE A 70 -0.09 10.70 -6.84
C ILE A 70 -0.89 9.50 -7.35
N ILE A 71 -1.19 9.47 -8.64
CA ILE A 71 -1.96 8.40 -9.30
C ILE A 71 -1.02 7.50 -10.10
N ALA A 72 -0.13 8.09 -10.89
CA ALA A 72 0.79 7.36 -11.74
C ALA A 72 2.04 8.19 -12.04
N VAL A 73 3.15 7.52 -12.29
CA VAL A 73 4.40 8.13 -12.74
C VAL A 73 5.10 7.22 -13.74
N SER A 74 5.82 7.81 -14.69
CA SER A 74 6.70 7.10 -15.62
C SER A 74 7.93 6.49 -14.91
N GLY A 75 8.67 5.61 -15.59
CA GLY A 75 9.95 5.12 -15.10
C GLY A 75 11.01 6.24 -15.10
N SER A 76 12.00 6.15 -14.20
CA SER A 76 13.05 7.18 -14.08
C SER A 76 13.99 7.28 -15.29
N GLY A 77 14.03 6.25 -16.13
CA GLY A 77 14.78 6.24 -17.38
C GLY A 77 14.07 6.93 -18.55
N ASP A 78 12.77 7.20 -18.43
CA ASP A 78 11.95 7.67 -19.55
C ASP A 78 12.25 9.12 -19.90
N THR A 79 12.70 9.39 -21.12
CA THR A 79 12.96 10.75 -21.62
C THR A 79 11.70 11.57 -21.86
N ASN A 80 10.56 10.89 -21.96
CA ASN A 80 9.22 11.46 -22.15
C ASN A 80 8.38 11.19 -20.89
N GLY A 81 8.96 11.49 -19.73
CA GLY A 81 8.37 11.20 -18.44
C GLY A 81 7.03 11.91 -18.23
N TYR A 82 6.23 11.36 -17.34
CA TYR A 82 4.96 11.94 -16.93
C TYR A 82 4.68 11.68 -15.45
N ILE A 83 3.88 12.55 -14.85
CA ILE A 83 3.31 12.35 -13.53
C ILE A 83 1.85 12.79 -13.54
N THR A 84 0.98 11.91 -13.08
CA THR A 84 -0.46 12.13 -12.94
C THR A 84 -0.81 12.14 -11.46
N PHE A 85 -1.56 13.15 -11.03
CA PHE A 85 -1.91 13.34 -9.62
C PHE A 85 -3.29 13.98 -9.50
N GLN A 86 -3.91 13.82 -8.34
CA GLN A 86 -5.13 14.51 -7.98
C GLN A 86 -4.75 15.77 -7.19
N ASP A 87 -5.32 16.93 -7.51
CA ASP A 87 -5.16 18.13 -6.69
C ASP A 87 -6.09 18.13 -5.46
N ASN A 88 -5.98 19.17 -4.62
CA ASN A 88 -6.82 19.33 -3.43
C ASN A 88 -8.33 19.42 -3.72
N SER A 89 -8.72 19.80 -4.95
CA SER A 89 -10.12 19.86 -5.39
C SER A 89 -10.62 18.53 -5.93
N GLY A 90 -9.78 17.48 -5.92
CA GLY A 90 -10.14 16.19 -6.48
C GLY A 90 -9.95 16.08 -8.00
N VAL A 91 -9.39 17.09 -8.67
CA VAL A 91 -9.22 17.10 -10.13
C VAL A 91 -7.92 16.40 -10.50
N THR A 92 -7.99 15.45 -11.43
CA THR A 92 -6.81 14.76 -11.97
C THR A 92 -6.07 15.64 -12.96
N LYS A 93 -4.81 15.96 -12.65
CA LYS A 93 -3.89 16.73 -13.48
C LYS A 93 -2.69 15.89 -13.90
N ARG A 94 -2.05 16.31 -14.99
CA ARG A 94 -0.89 15.63 -15.56
C ARG A 94 0.17 16.61 -16.03
N TYR A 95 1.43 16.26 -15.78
CA TYR A 95 2.56 16.78 -16.54
C TYR A 95 3.07 15.71 -17.49
N MET A 96 3.40 16.08 -18.73
CA MET A 96 4.05 15.18 -19.69
C MET A 96 4.78 15.98 -20.78
N LEU A 97 5.59 15.29 -21.58
CA LEU A 97 6.20 15.86 -22.79
C LEU A 97 5.28 15.63 -24.00
N SER A 98 4.95 16.69 -24.73
CA SER A 98 4.18 16.61 -25.99
C SER A 98 4.63 17.70 -26.97
N GLY A 99 4.93 17.31 -28.21
CA GLY A 99 5.33 18.24 -29.27
C GLY A 99 6.59 19.06 -28.96
N GLY A 100 7.49 18.53 -28.14
CA GLY A 100 8.69 19.25 -27.67
C GLY A 100 8.41 20.28 -26.57
N TYR A 101 7.23 20.29 -25.97
CA TYR A 101 6.90 21.14 -24.82
C TYR A 101 6.51 20.28 -23.63
N VAL A 102 6.92 20.70 -22.43
CA VAL A 102 6.25 20.20 -21.22
C VAL A 102 4.85 20.81 -21.21
N VAL A 103 3.85 19.94 -21.18
CA VAL A 103 2.44 20.32 -21.09
C VAL A 103 1.90 20.03 -19.70
N PHE A 104 0.92 20.82 -19.28
CA PHE A 104 0.23 20.67 -18.00
C PHE A 104 -1.26 20.98 -18.14
N GLY A 105 -2.09 20.20 -17.45
CA GLY A 105 -3.52 20.49 -17.33
C GLY A 105 -4.28 19.31 -16.76
N SER A 106 -5.61 19.37 -16.85
CA SER A 106 -6.47 18.22 -16.59
C SER A 106 -6.19 17.12 -17.62
N LEU A 107 -6.38 15.87 -17.23
CA LEU A 107 -6.10 14.72 -18.11
C LEU A 107 -6.90 14.83 -19.41
N GLY A 108 -6.21 14.89 -20.55
CA GLY A 108 -6.80 15.04 -21.89
C GLY A 108 -7.11 16.49 -22.30
N SER A 109 -6.74 17.49 -21.50
CA SER A 109 -6.88 18.91 -21.80
C SER A 109 -5.63 19.69 -21.37
N GLU A 110 -4.45 19.11 -21.60
CA GLU A 110 -3.16 19.69 -21.26
C GLU A 110 -2.79 20.84 -22.20
N ALA A 111 -2.24 21.93 -21.64
CA ALA A 111 -1.75 23.09 -22.38
C ALA A 111 -0.22 23.21 -22.28
N GLN A 112 0.41 23.89 -23.25
CA GLN A 112 1.85 24.14 -23.22
C GLN A 112 2.23 24.98 -22.00
N LEU A 113 3.21 24.51 -21.22
CA LEU A 113 3.73 25.19 -20.04
C LEU A 113 5.12 25.76 -20.29
N ALA A 114 6.05 24.94 -20.78
CA ALA A 114 7.44 25.35 -21.02
C ALA A 114 8.07 24.55 -22.17
N GLY A 115 8.82 25.22 -23.04
CA GLY A 115 9.56 24.59 -24.13
C GLY A 115 10.19 25.60 -25.09
N THR A 116 10.90 25.14 -26.12
CA THR A 116 11.09 23.74 -26.52
C THR A 116 12.05 22.98 -25.59
N VAL A 117 11.84 21.66 -25.43
CA VAL A 117 12.69 20.74 -24.64
C VAL A 117 12.94 19.46 -25.43
N SER A 118 14.09 18.85 -25.22
CA SER A 118 14.48 17.57 -25.86
C SER A 118 14.26 16.37 -24.96
N SER A 119 14.16 16.57 -23.64
CA SER A 119 13.80 15.51 -22.69
C SER A 119 13.17 16.09 -21.43
N PHE A 120 12.27 15.32 -20.82
CA PHE A 120 11.66 15.60 -19.53
C PHE A 120 11.61 14.29 -18.74
N LYS A 121 12.48 14.13 -17.73
CA LYS A 121 12.62 12.92 -16.92
C LYS A 121 12.08 13.17 -15.51
N ILE A 122 11.46 12.16 -14.91
CA ILE A 122 10.95 12.21 -13.53
C ILE A 122 11.46 11.00 -12.75
N ALA A 123 12.00 11.23 -11.56
CA ALA A 123 12.38 10.18 -10.63
C ALA A 123 11.71 10.44 -9.27
N CYS A 124 11.05 9.42 -8.73
CA CYS A 124 10.31 9.49 -7.48
C CYS A 124 10.97 8.63 -6.41
N TYR A 125 10.88 9.04 -5.16
CA TYR A 125 11.57 8.40 -4.04
C TYR A 125 10.65 8.29 -2.83
N SER A 126 10.90 7.28 -1.99
CA SER A 126 10.20 7.10 -0.72
C SER A 126 10.85 7.91 0.41
N LEU A 127 10.20 7.98 1.58
CA LEU A 127 10.78 8.69 2.74
C LEU A 127 12.04 8.00 3.29
N GLY A 128 12.15 6.67 3.12
CA GLY A 128 13.25 5.87 3.65
C GLY A 128 14.39 5.62 2.66
N ASP A 129 14.17 5.89 1.38
CA ASP A 129 15.15 5.70 0.32
C ASP A 129 15.07 6.80 -0.73
N PHE A 130 16.04 7.71 -0.70
CA PHE A 130 16.24 8.80 -1.67
C PHE A 130 17.26 8.48 -2.77
N ALA A 131 17.74 7.24 -2.84
CA ALA A 131 18.71 6.77 -3.81
C ALA A 131 18.07 5.90 -4.90
N THR A 132 17.10 5.05 -4.56
CA THR A 132 16.43 4.15 -5.50
C THR A 132 15.12 4.75 -6.00
N PRO A 133 14.99 5.04 -7.31
CA PRO A 133 13.72 5.53 -7.86
C PRO A 133 12.63 4.45 -7.77
N ILE A 134 11.42 4.88 -7.42
CA ILE A 134 10.22 4.04 -7.32
C ILE A 134 9.10 4.58 -8.23
N THR A 135 8.17 3.70 -8.62
CA THR A 135 6.94 4.05 -9.35
C THR A 135 5.67 3.80 -8.55
N GLU A 136 5.78 3.15 -7.39
CA GLU A 136 4.65 2.85 -6.49
C GLU A 136 4.08 4.14 -5.89
N ALA A 137 2.94 4.59 -6.43
CA ALA A 137 2.39 5.92 -6.20
C ALA A 137 2.23 6.24 -4.71
N ASN A 138 1.73 5.28 -3.92
CA ASN A 138 1.44 5.44 -2.50
C ASN A 138 2.69 5.70 -1.64
N SER A 139 3.85 5.26 -2.12
CA SER A 139 5.12 5.35 -1.40
C SER A 139 5.93 6.61 -1.73
N ILE A 140 5.52 7.40 -2.74
CA ILE A 140 6.28 8.57 -3.21
C ILE A 140 6.20 9.70 -2.17
N ARG A 141 7.35 10.31 -1.86
CA ARG A 141 7.49 11.47 -0.95
C ARG A 141 8.39 12.57 -1.48
N LEU A 142 9.28 12.24 -2.42
CA LEU A 142 10.13 13.20 -3.11
C LEU A 142 10.04 12.95 -4.61
N VAL A 143 9.78 14.01 -5.38
CA VAL A 143 9.75 13.97 -6.84
C VAL A 143 10.90 14.85 -7.35
N LYS A 144 11.82 14.27 -8.12
CA LYS A 144 12.87 14.99 -8.83
C LYS A 144 12.55 14.98 -10.32
N PHE A 145 12.76 16.11 -11.00
CA PHE A 145 12.65 16.17 -12.44
C PHE A 145 13.87 16.82 -13.07
N GLU A 146 14.17 16.39 -14.29
CA GLU A 146 15.28 16.84 -15.11
C GLU A 146 14.77 17.17 -16.51
N THR A 147 14.97 18.42 -16.93
CA THR A 147 14.51 18.92 -18.23
C THR A 147 15.68 19.44 -19.03
N ASN A 148 15.82 18.99 -20.28
CA ASN A 148 16.87 19.46 -21.19
C ASN A 148 16.29 20.44 -22.21
N PHE A 149 16.75 21.69 -22.15
CA PHE A 149 16.38 22.75 -23.07
C PHE A 149 17.49 22.89 -24.12
N PRO A 150 17.26 22.45 -25.37
CA PRO A 150 18.22 22.66 -26.45
C PRO A 150 18.37 24.15 -26.75
N ASN A 151 19.51 24.53 -27.32
CA ASN A 151 19.72 25.86 -27.87
C ASN A 151 19.91 25.70 -29.38
N ASP A 152 18.97 26.24 -30.15
CA ASP A 152 18.99 26.10 -31.61
C ASP A 152 20.04 26.98 -32.30
N ASN A 153 20.68 27.90 -31.55
CA ASN A 153 21.80 28.67 -32.08
C ASN A 153 23.08 27.82 -32.11
N ALA A 154 23.76 27.79 -33.27
CA ALA A 154 24.97 27.00 -33.49
C ALA A 154 26.13 27.29 -32.50
N MET A 155 26.14 28.47 -31.88
CA MET A 155 27.14 28.85 -30.87
C MET A 155 26.64 28.70 -29.43
N GLY A 156 25.35 28.40 -29.23
CA GLY A 156 24.75 28.27 -27.92
C GLY A 156 24.80 26.83 -27.41
N SER A 157 25.02 26.67 -26.11
CA SER A 157 24.84 25.38 -25.45
C SER A 157 23.42 25.26 -24.89
N GLY A 158 22.82 24.07 -25.01
CA GLY A 158 21.61 23.74 -24.27
C GLY A 158 21.84 23.77 -22.76
N LYS A 159 20.76 23.72 -21.97
CA LYS A 159 20.83 23.70 -20.51
C LYS A 159 19.96 22.61 -19.93
N ILE A 160 20.47 21.95 -18.89
CA ILE A 160 19.72 20.99 -18.08
C ILE A 160 19.27 21.69 -16.81
N PHE A 161 17.97 21.67 -16.55
CA PHE A 161 17.38 22.15 -15.31
C PHE A 161 16.96 20.96 -14.47
N LYS A 162 17.33 21.00 -13.18
CA LYS A 162 16.92 20.03 -12.18
C LYS A 162 16.16 20.75 -11.08
N SER A 163 15.08 20.15 -10.62
CA SER A 163 14.34 20.64 -9.46
C SER A 163 13.66 19.46 -8.77
N GLU A 164 13.34 19.67 -7.51
CA GLU A 164 12.78 18.65 -6.63
C GLU A 164 11.67 19.24 -5.78
N VAL A 165 10.68 18.40 -5.47
CA VAL A 165 9.52 18.77 -4.68
C VAL A 165 9.24 17.66 -3.68
N PHE A 166 9.25 18.01 -2.40
CA PHE A 166 8.70 17.14 -1.37
C PHE A 166 7.18 17.22 -1.40
N ILE A 167 6.54 16.06 -1.43
CA ILE A 167 5.08 15.95 -1.42
C ILE A 167 4.63 15.46 -0.06
N GLN A 168 3.64 16.14 0.52
CA GLN A 168 2.94 15.70 1.73
C GLN A 168 1.77 14.76 1.39
N THR A 169 1.67 14.36 0.12
CA THR A 169 0.58 13.54 -0.40
C THR A 169 0.82 12.08 -0.10
N ASN A 170 -0.24 11.28 -0.16
CA ASN A 170 -0.18 9.85 0.16
C ASN A 170 0.36 9.55 1.57
N VAL A 171 0.45 10.56 2.45
CA VAL A 171 0.10 10.35 3.84
C VAL A 171 -1.33 9.83 3.72
N GLN A 172 -1.50 8.50 3.74
CA GLN A 172 -2.82 7.94 4.03
C GLN A 172 -3.36 8.82 5.14
N ASP A 173 -4.56 9.39 4.96
CA ASP A 173 -5.22 10.15 6.01
C ASP A 173 -5.04 9.34 7.28
N SER A 174 -4.05 9.68 8.09
CA SER A 174 -3.65 8.81 9.21
C SER A 174 -4.65 8.99 10.34
N ASN A 175 -5.61 9.90 10.10
CA ASN A 175 -6.82 10.15 10.86
C ASN A 175 -8.02 9.39 10.30
N ALA A 176 -8.03 9.00 9.03
CA ALA A 176 -8.79 7.82 8.60
C ALA A 176 -7.91 6.62 8.94
N VAL A 177 -7.73 6.39 10.24
CA VAL A 177 -7.15 5.14 10.74
C VAL A 177 -7.89 4.05 9.98
N SER A 178 -7.19 3.40 9.05
CA SER A 178 -7.71 2.25 8.31
C SER A 178 -8.17 1.30 9.39
N PHE A 179 -9.49 1.27 9.56
CA PHE A 179 -10.13 0.60 10.64
C PHE A 179 -10.02 -0.90 10.32
N GLU A 180 -8.92 -1.52 10.74
CA GLU A 180 -8.67 -2.94 10.59
C GLU A 180 -9.03 -3.60 11.92
N PRO A 181 -10.25 -4.17 12.06
CA PRO A 181 -10.63 -4.84 13.29
C PRO A 181 -9.75 -6.07 13.51
N GLY A 182 -9.46 -6.42 14.76
CA GLY A 182 -8.81 -7.68 15.09
C GLY A 182 -9.78 -8.87 15.07
N VAL A 183 -11.05 -8.60 15.38
CA VAL A 183 -12.15 -9.56 15.35
C VAL A 183 -13.30 -8.94 14.58
N ALA A 184 -13.73 -9.56 13.47
CA ALA A 184 -14.89 -9.11 12.71
C ALA A 184 -15.92 -10.22 12.55
N MET A 185 -17.17 -9.97 12.94
CA MET A 185 -18.27 -10.92 12.82
C MET A 185 -19.41 -10.39 11.96
N ALA A 186 -20.09 -11.25 11.22
CA ALA A 186 -21.23 -10.82 10.42
C ALA A 186 -22.46 -10.55 11.30
N ASN A 187 -22.74 -11.47 12.23
CA ASN A 187 -24.02 -11.52 12.94
C ASN A 187 -23.92 -11.10 14.41
N TYR A 188 -23.08 -11.75 15.21
CA TYR A 188 -22.97 -11.43 16.64
C TYR A 188 -21.67 -11.92 17.27
N ILE A 189 -21.37 -11.33 18.43
CA ILE A 189 -20.37 -11.78 19.40
C ILE A 189 -21.12 -11.99 20.72
N ASP A 190 -21.11 -13.21 21.25
CA ASP A 190 -21.68 -13.53 22.57
C ASP A 190 -20.60 -14.17 23.45
N TYR A 191 -20.08 -13.41 24.42
CA TYR A 191 -18.82 -13.76 25.08
C TYR A 191 -18.79 -13.47 26.58
N GLY A 192 -18.47 -14.48 27.39
CA GLY A 192 -18.54 -14.31 28.84
C GLY A 192 -17.92 -15.41 29.70
N SER A 193 -17.02 -15.02 30.61
CA SER A 193 -16.68 -15.75 31.85
C SER A 193 -15.74 -14.90 32.71
N ASN A 194 -15.16 -15.50 33.77
CA ASN A 194 -14.06 -14.91 34.52
C ASN A 194 -12.73 -14.83 33.75
N LYS A 195 -12.61 -15.57 32.63
CA LYS A 195 -11.40 -15.63 31.80
C LYS A 195 -11.63 -15.07 30.39
N GLY A 196 -12.86 -14.61 30.09
CA GLY A 196 -13.20 -13.95 28.84
C GLY A 196 -12.43 -12.64 28.73
N ILE A 197 -11.45 -12.55 27.82
CA ILE A 197 -10.70 -11.32 27.60
C ILE A 197 -10.45 -11.10 26.11
N PHE A 198 -10.69 -9.88 25.66
CA PHE A 198 -10.19 -9.34 24.40
C PHE A 198 -9.14 -8.28 24.74
N ASN A 199 -7.93 -8.42 24.23
CA ASN A 199 -6.88 -7.40 24.32
C ASN A 199 -6.01 -7.45 23.08
N SER A 200 -4.94 -6.67 23.04
CA SER A 200 -4.03 -6.64 21.90
C SER A 200 -2.57 -6.80 22.31
N TYR A 201 -1.75 -7.20 21.36
CA TYR A 201 -0.29 -7.22 21.46
C TYR A 201 0.31 -7.02 20.07
N ASN A 202 1.63 -6.83 19.99
CA ASN A 202 2.31 -6.75 18.70
C ASN A 202 3.35 -7.88 18.66
N SER A 203 3.15 -8.86 17.77
CA SER A 203 4.02 -10.04 17.68
C SER A 203 5.44 -9.70 17.21
N SER A 204 5.66 -8.58 16.51
CA SER A 204 7.01 -8.09 16.16
C SER A 204 7.81 -7.61 17.38
N ASN A 205 7.14 -7.25 18.48
CA ASN A 205 7.77 -6.88 19.75
C ASN A 205 8.06 -8.11 20.64
N GLY A 206 7.81 -9.32 20.14
CA GLY A 206 7.99 -10.59 20.84
C GLY A 206 6.68 -11.24 21.28
N TYR A 207 6.77 -12.22 22.17
CA TYR A 207 5.61 -12.99 22.62
C TYR A 207 4.59 -12.15 23.40
N TYR A 208 3.35 -12.63 23.43
CA TYR A 208 2.30 -12.07 24.26
C TYR A 208 2.66 -12.16 25.75
N GLY A 209 2.47 -11.06 26.49
CA GLY A 209 2.70 -10.98 27.94
C GLY A 209 3.57 -9.78 28.33
N GLY A 210 3.71 -9.56 29.65
CA GLY A 210 4.51 -8.47 30.21
C GLY A 210 4.10 -7.11 29.65
N ASN A 211 5.08 -6.36 29.14
CA ASN A 211 4.87 -5.03 28.55
C ASN A 211 4.33 -5.06 27.11
N ASN A 212 4.22 -6.25 26.49
CA ASN A 212 3.69 -6.38 25.12
C ASN A 212 2.16 -6.47 25.08
N VAL A 213 1.47 -6.36 26.22
CA VAL A 213 0.00 -6.34 26.27
C VAL A 213 -0.48 -4.89 26.22
N SER A 214 -1.45 -4.62 25.35
CA SER A 214 -2.04 -3.30 25.14
C SER A 214 -3.58 -3.36 25.15
N SER A 215 -4.20 -2.18 25.11
CA SER A 215 -5.68 -2.02 25.13
C SER A 215 -6.20 -1.47 23.79
N ASN A 216 -5.56 -1.86 22.69
CA ASN A 216 -5.89 -1.45 21.34
C ASN A 216 -6.66 -2.57 20.60
N ALA A 217 -7.36 -3.44 21.33
CA ALA A 217 -8.24 -4.43 20.71
C ALA A 217 -9.36 -3.71 19.97
N VAL A 218 -9.75 -4.23 18.80
CA VAL A 218 -10.92 -3.73 18.08
C VAL A 218 -11.75 -4.95 17.68
N ILE A 219 -13.00 -4.98 18.14
CA ILE A 219 -13.97 -6.00 17.77
C ILE A 219 -15.15 -5.36 17.02
N THR A 220 -15.67 -6.07 16.03
CA THR A 220 -16.75 -5.54 15.18
C THR A 220 -17.81 -6.57 14.85
N VAL A 221 -19.02 -6.07 14.65
CA VAL A 221 -20.13 -6.84 14.10
C VAL A 221 -20.81 -6.02 13.00
N ASN A 222 -21.11 -6.62 11.84
CA ASN A 222 -21.84 -5.92 10.77
C ASN A 222 -23.34 -5.76 11.08
N ALA A 223 -23.92 -6.62 11.90
CA ALA A 223 -25.32 -6.52 12.29
C ALA A 223 -25.63 -5.29 13.19
N ILE A 224 -26.90 -4.88 13.17
CA ILE A 224 -27.43 -3.70 13.87
C ILE A 224 -28.56 -4.03 14.85
N ASN A 225 -28.87 -5.32 15.05
CA ASN A 225 -29.92 -5.74 15.98
C ASN A 225 -29.52 -5.45 17.44
N GLY A 226 -30.47 -5.56 18.36
CA GLY A 226 -30.18 -5.49 19.78
C GLY A 226 -29.21 -6.60 20.22
N GLU A 227 -28.28 -6.27 21.10
CA GLU A 227 -27.35 -7.20 21.76
C GLU A 227 -26.45 -8.01 20.78
N VAL A 228 -26.17 -7.47 19.58
CA VAL A 228 -25.27 -8.10 18.61
C VAL A 228 -23.83 -8.22 19.13
N ILE A 229 -23.40 -7.35 20.05
CA ILE A 229 -22.21 -7.58 20.87
C ILE A 229 -22.67 -7.73 22.31
N THR A 230 -22.55 -8.94 22.85
CA THR A 230 -22.93 -9.27 24.22
C THR A 230 -21.71 -9.71 25.01
N LEU A 231 -21.36 -8.94 26.04
CA LEU A 231 -20.35 -9.32 27.04
C LEU A 231 -21.02 -9.55 28.39
N TYR A 232 -20.74 -10.69 29.03
CA TYR A 232 -21.36 -11.04 30.31
C TYR A 232 -20.37 -11.61 31.34
N SER A 233 -20.86 -11.91 32.55
CA SER A 233 -20.06 -12.35 33.70
C SER A 233 -18.98 -11.34 34.10
N LYS A 234 -17.68 -11.62 33.88
CA LYS A 234 -16.56 -10.72 34.12
C LYS A 234 -15.69 -10.56 32.87
N ALA A 235 -16.29 -10.74 31.69
CA ALA A 235 -15.56 -10.58 30.44
C ALA A 235 -15.01 -9.15 30.31
N LYS A 236 -13.82 -9.03 29.74
CA LYS A 236 -13.17 -7.72 29.53
C LYS A 236 -12.83 -7.54 28.07
N LEU A 237 -13.21 -6.41 27.51
CA LEU A 237 -12.67 -5.89 26.27
C LEU A 237 -11.76 -4.71 26.59
N ASN A 238 -10.46 -4.94 26.47
CA ASN A 238 -9.43 -3.91 26.58
C ASN A 238 -9.25 -3.26 25.20
N GLY A 239 -10.21 -2.44 24.81
CA GLY A 239 -10.26 -1.80 23.49
C GLY A 239 -11.66 -1.38 23.08
N ASP A 240 -11.87 -1.26 21.78
CA ASP A 240 -13.07 -0.68 21.18
C ASP A 240 -14.02 -1.75 20.63
N ALA A 241 -15.31 -1.43 20.60
CA ALA A 241 -16.37 -2.25 20.02
C ALA A 241 -17.23 -1.43 19.05
N TYR A 242 -17.44 -1.96 17.85
CA TYR A 242 -18.28 -1.30 16.83
C TYR A 242 -19.33 -2.26 16.27
N ILE A 243 -20.55 -1.75 16.06
CA ILE A 243 -21.63 -2.47 15.38
C ILE A 243 -21.83 -1.91 13.95
N GLY A 244 -22.73 -2.52 13.18
CA GLY A 244 -22.97 -2.13 11.78
C GLY A 244 -23.26 -0.64 11.58
N PRO A 245 -23.07 -0.12 10.35
CA PRO A 245 -23.46 1.25 10.03
C PRO A 245 -24.91 1.53 10.42
N ASP A 246 -25.16 2.73 10.94
CA ASP A 246 -26.47 3.19 11.41
C ASP A 246 -27.09 2.39 12.57
N GLY A 247 -26.33 1.47 13.19
CA GLY A 247 -26.77 0.74 14.38
C GLY A 247 -26.92 1.63 15.61
N ASP A 248 -27.85 1.27 16.50
CA ASP A 248 -28.00 1.92 17.79
C ASP A 248 -27.03 1.31 18.81
N VAL A 249 -26.02 2.07 19.22
CA VAL A 249 -24.95 1.62 20.14
C VAL A 249 -25.49 1.25 21.52
N ASP A 250 -26.57 1.89 21.99
CA ASP A 250 -27.10 1.68 23.33
C ASP A 250 -27.88 0.36 23.44
N THR A 251 -28.50 -0.08 22.35
CA THR A 251 -29.23 -1.35 22.30
C THR A 251 -28.44 -2.48 21.64
N GLY A 252 -27.53 -2.18 20.71
CA GLY A 252 -26.73 -3.17 19.99
C GLY A 252 -25.55 -3.74 20.78
N ILE A 253 -25.03 -3.01 21.79
CA ILE A 253 -23.91 -3.46 22.62
C ILE A 253 -24.38 -3.69 24.06
N GLY A 254 -24.66 -4.96 24.39
CA GLY A 254 -25.04 -5.41 25.72
C GLY A 254 -23.82 -5.71 26.60
N VAL A 255 -23.65 -4.98 27.70
CA VAL A 255 -22.62 -5.25 28.72
C VAL A 255 -23.29 -5.60 30.04
N TRP A 256 -23.24 -6.86 30.42
CA TRP A 256 -23.97 -7.42 31.56
C TRP A 256 -23.07 -7.79 32.74
N SER A 257 -23.66 -7.84 33.93
CA SER A 257 -22.99 -8.24 35.18
C SER A 257 -21.78 -7.36 35.50
N LYS A 258 -20.56 -7.91 35.52
CA LYS A 258 -19.30 -7.22 35.79
C LYS A 258 -18.41 -7.17 34.55
N ALA A 259 -18.98 -7.36 33.36
CA ALA A 259 -18.24 -7.21 32.12
C ALA A 259 -17.88 -5.73 31.89
N VAL A 260 -16.78 -5.48 31.17
CA VAL A 260 -16.26 -4.12 30.94
C VAL A 260 -15.72 -3.99 29.52
N ILE A 261 -16.03 -2.86 28.87
CA ILE A 261 -15.36 -2.36 27.67
C ILE A 261 -14.58 -1.11 28.09
N THR A 262 -13.26 -1.06 27.86
CA THR A 262 -12.42 0.07 28.29
C THR A 262 -12.28 1.17 27.26
N GLY A 263 -12.53 0.86 25.98
CA GLY A 263 -12.41 1.79 24.87
C GLY A 263 -13.77 2.34 24.41
N THR A 264 -13.80 2.77 23.16
CA THR A 264 -14.96 3.39 22.51
C THR A 264 -15.98 2.35 22.11
N LYS A 265 -17.26 2.71 22.23
CA LYS A 265 -18.38 2.01 21.62
C LYS A 265 -18.90 2.87 20.48
N GLY A 266 -19.09 2.30 19.29
CA GLY A 266 -19.50 3.08 18.13
C GLY A 266 -20.18 2.25 17.03
N THR A 267 -20.37 2.90 15.88
CA THR A 267 -20.83 2.27 14.64
C THR A 267 -19.69 2.28 13.63
N LEU A 268 -19.73 1.30 12.72
CA LEU A 268 -18.87 1.28 11.55
C LEU A 268 -19.30 2.36 10.55
N GLU A 269 -18.35 2.95 9.83
CA GLU A 269 -18.66 3.82 8.69
C GLU A 269 -19.19 3.02 7.49
N GLN A 270 -18.70 1.80 7.33
CA GLN A 270 -19.10 0.84 6.30
C GLN A 270 -19.00 -0.57 6.87
N GLU A 271 -19.83 -1.49 6.37
CA GLU A 271 -19.74 -2.90 6.73
C GLU A 271 -18.35 -3.47 6.37
N ILE A 272 -17.85 -4.38 7.21
CA ILE A 272 -16.63 -5.13 6.91
C ILE A 272 -16.96 -6.15 5.82
N ASP A 273 -16.15 -6.22 4.77
CA ASP A 273 -16.33 -7.21 3.71
C ASP A 273 -16.22 -8.64 4.28
N MET A 274 -17.21 -9.47 4.00
CA MET A 274 -17.31 -10.88 4.40
C MET A 274 -17.28 -11.82 3.19
N ALA A 275 -16.64 -11.42 2.10
CA ALA A 275 -16.50 -12.25 0.91
C ALA A 275 -15.87 -13.61 1.23
N ALA A 276 -16.48 -14.66 0.69
CA ALA A 276 -15.98 -16.02 0.79
C ALA A 276 -14.65 -16.16 0.04
N VAL A 277 -13.73 -16.93 0.62
CA VAL A 277 -12.43 -17.22 0.01
C VAL A 277 -12.57 -18.38 -0.98
N ALA A 278 -11.91 -18.27 -2.14
CA ALA A 278 -11.82 -19.36 -3.10
C ALA A 278 -10.76 -20.40 -2.68
N ALA A 279 -11.02 -21.67 -2.99
CA ALA A 279 -10.02 -22.72 -2.84
C ALA A 279 -8.81 -22.45 -3.76
N PRO A 280 -7.59 -22.89 -3.40
CA PRO A 280 -6.46 -22.85 -4.31
C PRO A 280 -6.72 -23.77 -5.52
N GLY A 281 -6.33 -23.32 -6.70
CA GLY A 281 -6.31 -24.13 -7.93
C GLY A 281 -4.89 -24.54 -8.33
N GLY A 282 -4.77 -25.34 -9.39
CA GLY A 282 -3.50 -25.86 -9.88
C GLY A 282 -3.06 -27.13 -9.16
N SER A 283 -2.02 -27.79 -9.68
CA SER A 283 -1.40 -28.94 -9.00
C SER A 283 -0.73 -28.49 -7.69
N PRO A 284 -0.91 -29.20 -6.55
CA PRO A 284 -1.55 -30.51 -6.41
C PRO A 284 -3.06 -30.48 -6.10
N PHE A 285 -3.71 -29.32 -6.03
CA PHE A 285 -5.09 -29.13 -5.56
C PHE A 285 -6.16 -29.60 -6.56
N ASP A 286 -5.84 -29.58 -7.86
CA ASP A 286 -6.71 -30.10 -8.91
C ASP A 286 -6.63 -31.63 -9.07
N ASN A 287 -5.61 -32.25 -8.46
CA ASN A 287 -5.44 -33.71 -8.48
C ASN A 287 -6.32 -34.38 -7.41
N PRO A 288 -6.62 -35.69 -7.55
CA PRO A 288 -7.27 -36.44 -6.49
C PRO A 288 -6.53 -36.28 -5.16
N ASN A 289 -7.29 -36.12 -4.07
CA ASN A 289 -6.69 -35.98 -2.75
C ASN A 289 -5.85 -37.22 -2.38
N GLN A 290 -4.89 -37.00 -1.49
CA GLN A 290 -3.91 -38.00 -1.05
C GLN A 290 -4.48 -38.89 0.09
N GLY A 291 -5.80 -38.97 0.22
CA GLY A 291 -6.48 -39.65 1.33
C GLY A 291 -6.40 -38.88 2.65
N THR A 292 -6.66 -39.58 3.75
CA THR A 292 -6.60 -39.03 5.12
C THR A 292 -5.19 -39.14 5.67
N LEU A 293 -4.66 -38.04 6.22
CA LEU A 293 -3.48 -38.05 7.05
C LEU A 293 -3.89 -38.16 8.52
N GLU A 294 -3.63 -39.31 9.14
CA GLU A 294 -3.94 -39.58 10.54
C GLU A 294 -2.65 -39.86 11.33
N ARG A 295 -2.47 -39.19 12.47
CA ARG A 295 -1.33 -39.37 13.37
C ARG A 295 -1.81 -39.50 14.82
N THR A 296 -1.54 -40.65 15.43
CA THR A 296 -1.84 -40.94 16.86
C THR A 296 -0.60 -40.90 17.76
N SER A 297 0.60 -40.96 17.18
CA SER A 297 1.88 -40.81 17.88
C SER A 297 3.00 -40.33 16.95
N GLY A 298 4.10 -39.85 17.53
CA GLY A 298 5.30 -39.41 16.80
C GLY A 298 5.13 -38.14 15.98
N GLY A 299 6.17 -37.78 15.24
CA GLY A 299 6.20 -36.62 14.34
C GLY A 299 5.99 -36.99 12.87
N TYR A 300 5.41 -36.08 12.10
CA TYR A 300 5.34 -36.16 10.64
C TYR A 300 5.63 -34.79 10.02
N THR A 301 6.54 -34.71 9.05
CA THR A 301 6.90 -33.43 8.41
C THR A 301 6.21 -33.29 7.06
N ILE A 302 5.57 -32.15 6.83
CA ILE A 302 5.05 -31.73 5.52
C ILE A 302 5.91 -30.55 5.04
N ASN A 303 6.52 -30.71 3.87
CA ASN A 303 7.45 -29.73 3.31
C ASN A 303 7.17 -29.35 1.85
N THR A 304 6.02 -29.74 1.34
CA THR A 304 5.51 -29.35 0.02
C THR A 304 4.01 -29.16 0.13
N ASP A 305 3.41 -28.50 -0.86
CA ASP A 305 1.95 -28.39 -0.97
C ASP A 305 1.28 -29.77 -0.95
N ARG A 306 0.10 -29.84 -0.32
CA ARG A 306 -0.66 -31.09 -0.17
C ARG A 306 -2.16 -30.89 -0.34
N HIS A 307 -2.82 -31.95 -0.80
CA HIS A 307 -4.26 -32.04 -0.90
C HIS A 307 -4.69 -33.33 -0.18
N TYR A 308 -5.42 -33.24 0.93
CA TYR A 308 -5.87 -34.36 1.73
C TYR A 308 -7.40 -34.39 1.85
N ASN A 309 -7.95 -35.56 2.15
CA ASN A 309 -9.33 -35.67 2.56
C ASN A 309 -9.52 -35.07 3.97
N HIS A 310 -8.77 -35.60 4.95
CA HIS A 310 -8.81 -35.15 6.33
C HIS A 310 -7.40 -35.05 6.91
N LEU A 311 -7.25 -34.21 7.94
CA LEU A 311 -6.05 -34.15 8.76
C LEU A 311 -6.41 -34.37 10.23
N TYR A 312 -6.05 -35.53 10.77
CA TYR A 312 -6.34 -35.93 12.15
C TYR A 312 -5.04 -36.12 12.94
N ILE A 313 -4.90 -35.39 14.04
CA ILE A 313 -3.73 -35.44 14.92
C ILE A 313 -4.24 -35.64 16.34
N TRP A 314 -3.86 -36.75 16.98
CA TRP A 314 -4.36 -37.13 18.29
C TRP A 314 -3.24 -37.44 19.28
N ASN A 315 -3.63 -37.51 20.55
CA ASN A 315 -2.76 -37.88 21.67
C ASN A 315 -1.53 -36.98 21.77
N SER A 316 -0.33 -37.50 21.60
CA SER A 316 0.92 -36.75 21.67
C SER A 316 1.59 -36.62 20.30
N ALA A 317 0.86 -36.87 19.22
CA ALA A 317 1.39 -36.75 17.86
C ALA A 317 1.58 -35.28 17.47
N TYR A 318 2.49 -35.04 16.52
CA TYR A 318 2.60 -33.72 15.90
C TYR A 318 2.83 -33.79 14.40
N VAL A 319 2.34 -32.77 13.71
CA VAL A 319 2.69 -32.47 12.32
C VAL A 319 3.55 -31.22 12.29
N LEU A 320 4.73 -31.31 11.68
CA LEU A 320 5.66 -30.20 11.48
C LEU A 320 5.54 -29.69 10.04
N ILE A 321 5.25 -28.41 9.90
CA ILE A 321 5.31 -27.70 8.62
C ILE A 321 6.71 -27.13 8.46
N SER A 322 7.35 -27.44 7.32
CA SER A 322 8.70 -27.01 6.99
C SER A 322 8.72 -26.39 5.60
N GLY A 323 8.89 -25.07 5.51
CA GLY A 323 8.77 -24.29 4.27
C GLY A 323 7.44 -23.54 4.17
N ASN A 324 7.29 -22.75 3.11
CA ASN A 324 6.10 -21.95 2.85
C ASN A 324 5.16 -22.75 1.95
N ILE A 325 4.15 -23.38 2.53
CA ILE A 325 3.30 -24.34 1.82
C ILE A 325 1.82 -24.02 1.95
N THR A 326 1.05 -24.64 1.07
CA THR A 326 -0.42 -24.62 1.07
C THR A 326 -0.97 -26.04 1.23
N ILE A 327 -1.92 -26.19 2.14
CA ILE A 327 -2.66 -27.45 2.34
C ILE A 327 -4.15 -27.19 2.06
N LEU A 328 -4.74 -28.04 1.23
CA LEU A 328 -6.19 -28.12 1.02
C LEU A 328 -6.74 -29.39 1.68
N LEU A 329 -7.79 -29.24 2.49
CA LEU A 329 -8.54 -30.34 3.09
C LEU A 329 -9.97 -30.38 2.53
N ASP A 330 -10.37 -31.51 1.97
CA ASP A 330 -11.77 -31.73 1.50
C ASP A 330 -12.77 -31.86 2.66
N GLY A 331 -12.31 -32.30 3.82
CA GLY A 331 -13.10 -32.45 5.03
C GLY A 331 -12.44 -31.78 6.22
N ASN A 332 -12.40 -32.49 7.35
CA ASN A 332 -12.12 -31.87 8.64
C ASN A 332 -10.63 -31.77 8.97
N LEU A 333 -10.29 -30.74 9.75
CA LEU A 333 -9.10 -30.69 10.59
C LEU A 333 -9.49 -31.06 12.02
N GLU A 334 -8.82 -32.03 12.61
CA GLU A 334 -9.00 -32.38 14.02
C GLU A 334 -7.66 -32.50 14.75
N LEU A 335 -7.50 -31.74 15.82
CA LEU A 335 -6.43 -31.87 16.79
C LEU A 335 -7.08 -32.24 18.13
N SER A 336 -6.65 -33.30 18.81
CA SER A 336 -7.22 -33.68 20.12
C SER A 336 -6.15 -34.04 21.14
N ASN A 337 -6.48 -33.92 22.42
CA ASN A 337 -5.57 -34.15 23.55
C ASN A 337 -4.35 -33.20 23.51
N SER A 338 -3.13 -33.73 23.52
CA SER A 338 -1.87 -32.96 23.47
C SER A 338 -1.28 -32.91 22.05
N ALA A 339 -2.11 -33.14 21.03
CA ALA A 339 -1.70 -33.10 19.64
C ALA A 339 -1.28 -31.68 19.26
N SER A 340 -0.36 -31.56 18.30
CA SER A 340 0.00 -30.25 17.79
C SER A 340 0.28 -30.20 16.29
N LEU A 341 -0.11 -29.10 15.66
CA LEU A 341 0.41 -28.72 14.34
C LEU A 341 1.36 -27.56 14.54
N ARG A 342 2.61 -27.73 14.12
CA ARG A 342 3.73 -26.84 14.40
C ARG A 342 4.26 -26.26 13.11
N ILE A 343 4.62 -24.98 13.10
CA ILE A 343 5.26 -24.33 11.96
C ILE A 343 6.71 -24.05 12.34
N ALA A 344 7.66 -24.62 11.59
CA ALA A 344 9.08 -24.39 11.83
C ALA A 344 9.43 -22.91 11.66
N SER A 345 10.47 -22.43 12.34
CA SER A 345 10.89 -21.04 12.21
C SER A 345 11.17 -20.64 10.76
N GLY A 346 10.69 -19.46 10.36
CA GLY A 346 10.77 -18.95 8.98
C GLY A 346 9.93 -19.72 7.94
N SER A 347 9.04 -20.62 8.38
CA SER A 347 8.07 -21.32 7.53
C SER A 347 6.69 -20.68 7.66
N SER A 348 5.79 -21.00 6.73
CA SER A 348 4.40 -20.54 6.79
C SER A 348 3.44 -21.58 6.20
N LEU A 349 2.20 -21.57 6.68
CA LEU A 349 1.13 -22.43 6.20
C LEU A 349 -0.10 -21.61 5.81
N LYS A 350 -0.56 -21.79 4.58
CA LYS A 350 -1.94 -21.48 4.17
C LYS A 350 -2.76 -22.77 4.22
N LEU A 351 -3.73 -22.84 5.11
CA LEU A 351 -4.59 -23.99 5.29
C LEU A 351 -6.00 -23.68 4.82
N TYR A 352 -6.48 -24.40 3.81
CA TYR A 352 -7.84 -24.31 3.29
C TYR A 352 -8.63 -25.53 3.74
N VAL A 353 -9.78 -25.33 4.40
CA VAL A 353 -10.57 -26.41 5.01
C VAL A 353 -12.01 -26.36 4.53
N ARG A 354 -12.46 -27.37 3.77
CA ARG A 354 -13.86 -27.49 3.31
C ARG A 354 -14.80 -28.10 4.35
N GLY A 355 -14.27 -28.77 5.37
CA GLY A 355 -15.02 -29.30 6.51
C GLY A 355 -14.97 -28.40 7.74
N ASN A 356 -15.08 -29.01 8.93
CA ASN A 356 -14.99 -28.34 10.22
C ASN A 356 -13.55 -28.39 10.77
N CYS A 357 -13.21 -27.42 11.61
CA CYS A 357 -11.99 -27.39 12.40
C CYS A 357 -12.33 -27.62 13.87
N ASN A 358 -11.83 -28.71 14.44
CA ASN A 358 -12.04 -29.07 15.85
C ASN A 358 -10.68 -29.14 16.54
N LEU A 359 -10.37 -28.14 17.37
CA LEU A 359 -9.02 -27.95 17.94
C LEU A 359 -9.03 -28.11 19.47
N GLY A 360 -8.73 -29.34 19.89
CA GLY A 360 -8.44 -29.80 21.24
C GLY A 360 -6.97 -29.64 21.67
N GLY A 361 -6.07 -29.51 20.70
CA GLY A 361 -4.62 -29.41 20.89
C GLY A 361 -4.01 -28.14 20.26
N ASP A 362 -2.69 -27.96 20.42
CA ASP A 362 -2.01 -26.72 20.08
C ASP A 362 -1.84 -26.50 18.57
N LEU A 363 -2.06 -25.27 18.13
CA LEU A 363 -1.91 -24.87 16.75
C LEU A 363 -0.94 -23.70 16.64
N ASN A 364 0.24 -23.95 16.08
CA ASN A 364 1.33 -22.98 15.93
C ASN A 364 1.88 -22.38 17.26
N ALA A 365 1.76 -23.12 18.37
CA ALA A 365 2.19 -22.64 19.70
C ALA A 365 3.64 -23.01 20.11
N HIS A 366 4.46 -23.57 19.21
CA HIS A 366 5.74 -24.19 19.60
C HIS A 366 7.01 -23.39 19.27
N TYR A 367 7.09 -22.75 18.10
CA TYR A 367 8.32 -22.08 17.64
C TYR A 367 8.19 -20.55 17.72
N ASP A 368 8.11 -19.86 16.58
CA ASP A 368 8.11 -18.40 16.53
C ASP A 368 6.78 -17.79 17.01
N ARG A 369 5.69 -18.58 17.00
CA ARG A 369 4.37 -18.17 17.50
C ARG A 369 3.86 -16.86 16.87
N HIS A 370 4.26 -16.54 15.65
CA HIS A 370 3.66 -15.42 14.92
C HIS A 370 2.34 -15.90 14.31
N PRO A 371 1.21 -15.22 14.59
CA PRO A 371 -0.07 -15.59 13.97
C PRO A 371 -0.03 -15.51 12.44
N SER A 372 0.79 -14.62 11.87
CA SER A 372 0.99 -14.46 10.43
C SER A 372 1.59 -15.69 9.73
N ASP A 373 2.28 -16.57 10.46
CA ASP A 373 2.84 -17.82 9.93
C ASP A 373 1.74 -18.84 9.59
N LEU A 374 0.54 -18.70 10.16
CA LEU A 374 -0.59 -19.60 9.92
C LEU A 374 -1.84 -18.84 9.47
N LYS A 375 -2.26 -19.05 8.23
CA LYS A 375 -3.53 -18.55 7.71
C LYS A 375 -4.49 -19.71 7.50
N ILE A 376 -5.69 -19.62 8.06
CA ILE A 376 -6.73 -20.64 7.98
C ILE A 376 -7.93 -20.06 7.23
N TYR A 377 -8.27 -20.67 6.10
CA TYR A 377 -9.40 -20.32 5.27
C TYR A 377 -10.46 -21.43 5.34
N MET A 378 -11.57 -21.15 6.00
CA MET A 378 -12.71 -22.08 6.05
C MET A 378 -13.55 -21.88 4.79
N LEU A 379 -13.74 -22.96 4.04
CA LEU A 379 -14.41 -22.96 2.74
C LEU A 379 -15.85 -23.49 2.86
N GLY A 380 -16.76 -22.84 2.15
CA GLY A 380 -18.18 -23.19 2.14
C GLY A 380 -18.99 -22.50 3.24
N ASN A 381 -20.22 -22.98 3.45
CA ASN A 381 -21.19 -22.35 4.33
C ASN A 381 -21.35 -23.11 5.65
N ASN A 382 -21.51 -22.37 6.75
CA ASN A 382 -21.76 -22.89 8.09
C ASN A 382 -20.72 -23.91 8.57
N ARG A 383 -19.45 -23.74 8.19
CA ARG A 383 -18.34 -24.56 8.71
C ARG A 383 -17.92 -24.06 10.08
N GLN A 384 -17.79 -24.98 11.02
CA GLN A 384 -17.50 -24.64 12.40
C GLN A 384 -16.00 -24.60 12.63
N PHE A 385 -15.55 -23.55 13.32
CA PHE A 385 -14.22 -23.50 13.92
C PHE A 385 -14.36 -23.55 15.44
N ASN A 386 -14.07 -24.72 16.03
CA ASN A 386 -14.30 -25.01 17.43
C ASN A 386 -12.98 -25.15 18.18
N LEU A 387 -12.75 -24.29 19.17
CA LEU A 387 -11.67 -24.45 20.15
C LEU A 387 -12.24 -25.10 21.41
N TYR A 388 -11.67 -26.22 21.80
CA TYR A 388 -12.00 -26.97 23.02
C TYR A 388 -10.73 -27.54 23.63
N GLY A 389 -10.79 -28.13 24.83
CA GLY A 389 -9.62 -28.80 25.47
C GLY A 389 -8.37 -27.92 25.63
N ASN A 390 -7.27 -28.40 26.21
CA ASN A 390 -5.93 -27.78 26.38
C ASN A 390 -5.27 -26.82 25.35
N SER A 391 -5.93 -26.17 24.38
CA SER A 391 -5.23 -25.57 23.22
C SER A 391 -4.88 -24.08 23.32
N ASP A 392 -3.67 -23.75 22.84
CA ASP A 392 -3.29 -22.40 22.39
C ASP A 392 -3.22 -22.37 20.85
N VAL A 393 -3.80 -21.32 20.24
CA VAL A 393 -3.85 -21.16 18.77
C VAL A 393 -3.26 -19.83 18.35
N TYR A 394 -2.25 -19.84 17.49
CA TYR A 394 -1.63 -18.65 16.89
C TYR A 394 -1.90 -18.63 15.38
N ALA A 395 -2.91 -17.88 14.93
CA ALA A 395 -3.34 -17.90 13.53
C ALA A 395 -4.09 -16.63 13.09
N LEU A 396 -4.16 -16.44 11.78
CA LEU A 396 -5.15 -15.59 11.12
C LEU A 396 -6.28 -16.48 10.58
N LEU A 397 -7.48 -16.32 11.13
CA LEU A 397 -8.63 -17.16 10.82
C LEU A 397 -9.67 -16.43 9.97
N ASP A 398 -10.00 -17.00 8.81
CA ASP A 398 -11.03 -16.50 7.92
C ASP A 398 -12.15 -17.53 7.73
N ASN A 399 -13.29 -17.30 8.37
CA ASN A 399 -14.47 -18.17 8.33
C ASN A 399 -15.77 -17.38 8.08
N PRO A 400 -15.86 -16.60 7.00
CA PRO A 400 -16.85 -15.53 6.86
C PRO A 400 -18.30 -16.04 6.90
N ASN A 401 -18.53 -17.31 6.52
CA ASN A 401 -19.85 -17.93 6.47
C ASN A 401 -20.11 -18.93 7.62
N GLY A 402 -19.21 -19.05 8.59
CA GLY A 402 -19.25 -20.08 9.61
C GLY A 402 -19.11 -19.53 11.04
N PRO A 403 -19.69 -20.23 12.04
CA PRO A 403 -19.53 -19.83 13.44
C PRO A 403 -18.14 -20.20 13.96
N ILE A 404 -17.65 -19.40 14.90
CA ILE A 404 -16.42 -19.61 15.65
C ILE A 404 -16.80 -19.80 17.12
N THR A 405 -16.31 -20.85 17.75
CA THR A 405 -16.52 -21.09 19.19
C THR A 405 -15.20 -21.22 19.93
N ASN A 406 -15.09 -20.53 21.07
CA ASN A 406 -13.91 -20.57 21.95
C ASN A 406 -14.31 -20.88 23.39
N TRP A 407 -14.37 -22.16 23.73
CA TRP A 407 -14.86 -22.64 25.03
C TRP A 407 -13.76 -23.22 25.91
N ASN A 408 -13.98 -23.16 27.23
CA ASN A 408 -13.11 -23.67 28.28
C ASN A 408 -11.83 -22.83 28.51
N SER A 409 -11.94 -21.52 28.30
CA SER A 409 -10.91 -20.56 28.64
C SER A 409 -9.62 -20.63 27.80
N ARG A 410 -9.76 -20.87 26.49
CA ARG A 410 -8.63 -21.03 25.54
C ARG A 410 -8.12 -19.72 25.03
N GLN A 411 -6.85 -19.72 24.64
CA GLN A 411 -6.19 -18.53 24.17
C GLN A 411 -6.06 -18.61 22.65
N PHE A 412 -6.69 -17.67 21.97
CA PHE A 412 -6.49 -17.43 20.54
C PHE A 412 -5.62 -16.18 20.39
N TYR A 413 -4.57 -16.27 19.60
CA TYR A 413 -3.62 -15.20 19.32
C TYR A 413 -3.64 -14.91 17.82
N GLY A 414 -3.93 -13.68 17.42
CA GLY A 414 -3.98 -13.28 16.01
C GLY A 414 -5.24 -12.50 15.67
N GLN A 415 -5.81 -12.75 14.51
CA GLN A 415 -7.01 -12.08 14.04
C GLN A 415 -8.03 -13.08 13.52
N MET A 416 -9.30 -12.72 13.57
CA MET A 416 -10.37 -13.59 13.07
C MET A 416 -11.49 -12.82 12.38
N ARG A 417 -12.02 -13.42 11.31
CA ARG A 417 -13.24 -13.01 10.65
C ARG A 417 -14.20 -14.18 10.61
N GLY A 418 -15.48 -13.98 10.95
CA GLY A 418 -16.45 -15.06 10.93
C GLY A 418 -17.92 -14.65 10.87
N LYS A 419 -18.83 -15.62 10.87
CA LYS A 419 -20.27 -15.33 10.91
C LYS A 419 -20.72 -14.93 12.31
N SER A 420 -20.29 -15.66 13.32
CA SER A 420 -20.55 -15.36 14.73
C SER A 420 -19.41 -15.87 15.60
N LEU A 421 -19.27 -15.27 16.78
CA LEU A 421 -18.30 -15.69 17.79
C LEU A 421 -19.00 -15.96 19.12
N GLU A 422 -18.82 -17.16 19.64
CA GLU A 422 -19.27 -17.53 20.98
C GLU A 422 -18.10 -18.02 21.83
N GLY A 423 -18.10 -17.72 23.12
CA GLY A 423 -17.12 -18.35 23.99
C GLY A 423 -16.83 -17.67 25.32
N ASN A 424 -15.73 -18.11 25.90
CA ASN A 424 -15.31 -17.72 27.24
C ASN A 424 -13.79 -17.74 27.47
N GLY A 425 -13.01 -17.81 26.40
CA GLY A 425 -11.54 -17.79 26.31
C GLY A 425 -10.88 -16.42 26.31
N GLY A 426 -9.56 -16.40 26.19
CA GLY A 426 -8.79 -15.22 25.82
C GLY A 426 -8.70 -15.11 24.30
N ILE A 427 -8.87 -13.89 23.78
CA ILE A 427 -8.61 -13.52 22.41
C ILE A 427 -7.63 -12.35 22.45
N HIS A 428 -6.44 -12.58 21.90
CA HIS A 428 -5.32 -11.66 21.93
C HIS A 428 -5.03 -11.21 20.50
N ILE A 429 -5.45 -9.99 20.19
CA ILE A 429 -5.37 -9.43 18.85
C ILE A 429 -3.92 -9.06 18.54
N ASP A 430 -3.36 -9.66 17.50
CA ASP A 430 -2.05 -9.24 17.00
C ASP A 430 -2.20 -8.03 16.09
N LEU A 431 -1.50 -6.94 16.44
CA LEU A 431 -1.50 -5.66 15.72
C LEU A 431 -0.49 -5.63 14.56
N ASP A 432 0.44 -6.58 14.50
CA ASP A 432 1.43 -6.65 13.42
C ASP A 432 0.93 -7.46 12.22
N SER A 433 0.11 -8.47 12.50
CA SER A 433 -0.52 -9.29 11.48
C SER A 433 -1.66 -8.55 10.78
N ARG A 434 -1.92 -8.91 9.51
CA ARG A 434 -3.10 -8.44 8.78
C ARG A 434 -3.85 -9.60 8.13
N LEU A 435 -5.07 -9.82 8.60
CA LEU A 435 -6.01 -10.72 7.95
C LEU A 435 -6.83 -9.98 6.88
N PHE A 436 -7.24 -8.76 7.18
CA PHE A 436 -8.04 -7.93 6.30
C PHE A 436 -7.09 -7.25 5.31
N GLY A 437 -7.20 -7.62 4.03
CA GLY A 437 -6.53 -6.84 2.98
C GLY A 437 -7.12 -5.43 3.02
N SER A 438 -6.27 -4.40 3.05
CA SER A 438 -6.74 -3.02 2.84
C SER A 438 -7.39 -2.98 1.45
N SER A 439 -8.72 -3.10 1.39
CA SER A 439 -9.48 -3.07 0.13
C SER A 439 -9.38 -1.71 -0.59
N GLY A 440 -8.67 -0.75 0.00
CA GLY A 440 -8.14 0.41 -0.70
C GLY A 440 -6.95 0.07 -1.61
N SER A 441 -7.19 -0.56 -2.77
CA SER A 441 -6.59 -0.19 -4.06
C SER A 441 -6.74 -1.26 -5.15
N SER A 442 -7.37 -0.82 -6.24
CA SER A 442 -7.12 -1.12 -7.66
C SER A 442 -7.54 -2.49 -8.21
N GLY A 443 -8.53 -2.45 -9.10
CA GLY A 443 -8.86 -3.54 -10.02
C GLY A 443 -7.76 -3.73 -11.06
N GLY A 444 -6.74 -4.49 -10.69
CA GLY A 444 -5.87 -5.20 -11.61
C GLY A 444 -6.20 -6.68 -11.52
N GLY A 445 -7.21 -7.12 -12.26
CA GLY A 445 -7.53 -8.54 -12.37
C GLY A 445 -6.30 -9.30 -12.84
N GLU A 446 -5.79 -10.18 -11.97
CA GLU A 446 -4.80 -11.18 -12.32
C GLU A 446 -5.51 -12.17 -13.27
N VAL A 447 -5.39 -11.92 -14.58
CA VAL A 447 -5.70 -12.91 -15.60
C VAL A 447 -4.55 -13.91 -15.53
N LEU A 448 -4.77 -15.02 -14.83
CA LEU A 448 -3.92 -16.19 -14.96
C LEU A 448 -4.12 -16.77 -16.38
N PRO A 449 -3.05 -17.25 -17.04
CA PRO A 449 -3.14 -17.88 -18.36
C PRO A 449 -3.97 -19.17 -18.35
#